data_AF-A0A834WBV8-F1
#
_entry.id   AF-A0A834WBV8-F1
#
_cell.length_a   1.000
_cell.length_b   1.000
_cell.length_c   1.000
_cell.angle_alpha   90.00
_cell.angle_beta   90.00
_cell.angle_gamma   90.00
#
_symmetry.space_group_name_H-M   'P 1'
#
loop_
_entity.id
_entity.type
_entity.pdbx_description
1 polymer ?
#
loop_
_entity_poly.entity_id
_entity_poly.type
_entity_poly.pdbx_seq_one_letter_code
_entity_poly.pdbx_strand_id
1 'polypeptide(L)'
;MNELGYPVKLTGYKNTLDGVFTIQRHEERDYKIQFCGYDGMMCGDVGIHVDDDGVRHLVVGHVNGSFLVKFKKASTSSTSISDGERKRDLVGGVSHYV
;
A
#
# COMPACT_ATOMS: atom_id res chain seq x y z
N MET A 1 19.10 11.36 3.06
CA MET A 1 17.85 10.57 3.00
C MET A 1 17.31 10.54 4.42
N ASN A 2 16.04 10.88 4.64
CA ASN A 2 15.44 10.82 5.98
C ASN A 2 15.47 9.37 6.47
N GLU A 3 15.96 9.12 7.69
CA GLU A 3 16.07 7.75 8.24
C GLU A 3 14.72 7.02 8.33
N LEU A 4 13.61 7.76 8.30
CA LEU A 4 12.24 7.27 8.40
C LEU A 4 11.58 6.95 7.03
N GLY A 5 12.16 7.42 5.92
CA GLY A 5 11.54 7.30 4.58
C GLY A 5 10.28 8.18 4.39
N TYR A 6 9.67 8.10 3.20
CA TYR A 6 8.41 8.80 2.87
C TYR A 6 7.21 7.87 3.06
N PRO A 7 6.22 8.21 3.89
CA PRO A 7 5.12 7.29 4.20
C PRO A 7 4.18 7.07 3.01
N VAL A 8 3.80 5.81 2.80
CA VAL A 8 2.73 5.45 1.87
C VAL A 8 1.39 5.64 2.58
N LYS A 9 0.53 6.49 2.03
CA LYS A 9 -0.80 6.80 2.57
C LYS A 9 -1.87 6.65 1.48
N LEU A 10 -3.12 6.50 1.91
CA LEU A 10 -4.27 6.64 1.02
C LEU A 10 -4.43 8.10 0.58
N THR A 11 -5.28 8.34 -0.41
CA THR A 11 -5.55 9.69 -0.93
C THR A 11 -6.20 10.59 0.14
N GLY A 12 -6.10 11.92 -0.05
CA GLY A 12 -6.71 12.91 0.84
C GLY A 12 -5.73 13.69 1.74
N TYR A 13 -4.44 13.38 1.68
CA TYR A 13 -3.39 14.13 2.37
C TYR A 13 -2.80 15.23 1.46
N LYS A 14 -2.28 16.30 2.08
CA LYS A 14 -1.52 17.36 1.38
C LYS A 14 -0.06 16.93 1.19
N ASN A 15 0.66 17.58 0.27
CA ASN A 15 2.09 17.33 -0.03
C ASN A 15 2.38 15.91 -0.54
N THR A 16 1.53 15.41 -1.43
CA THR A 16 1.73 14.14 -2.12
C THR A 16 2.87 14.24 -3.14
N LEU A 17 3.55 13.12 -3.38
CA LEU A 17 4.52 13.00 -4.46
C LEU A 17 3.84 12.37 -5.67
N ASP A 18 3.91 13.03 -6.82
CA ASP A 18 3.40 12.50 -8.08
C ASP A 18 4.36 11.45 -8.64
N GLY A 19 3.85 10.26 -8.94
CA GLY A 19 4.68 9.17 -9.41
C GLY A 19 3.91 7.87 -9.60
N VAL A 20 4.65 6.79 -9.78
CA VAL A 20 4.10 5.47 -10.07
C VAL A 20 4.71 4.41 -9.16
N PHE A 21 3.88 3.44 -8.77
CA PHE A 21 4.33 2.21 -8.13
C PHE A 21 4.57 1.13 -9.18
N THR A 22 5.67 0.40 -9.03
CA THR A 22 6.01 -0.74 -9.87
C THR A 22 6.29 -1.97 -9.01
N ILE A 23 5.93 -3.14 -9.51
CA ILE A 23 6.23 -4.43 -8.89
C ILE A 23 7.48 -4.97 -9.59
N GLN A 24 8.52 -5.28 -8.80
CA GLN A 24 9.78 -5.79 -9.30
C GLN A 24 10.06 -7.16 -8.71
N ARG A 25 10.54 -8.10 -9.53
CA ARG A 25 10.97 -9.41 -9.05
C ARG A 25 12.15 -9.25 -8.09
N HIS A 26 12.10 -9.96 -6.97
CA HIS A 26 13.20 -10.08 -6.02
C HIS A 26 13.45 -11.56 -5.75
N GLU A 27 14.64 -12.05 -6.08
CA GLU A 27 14.95 -13.49 -6.02
C GLU A 27 13.93 -14.37 -6.79
N GLU A 28 13.86 -15.67 -6.53
CA GLU A 28 13.13 -16.62 -7.38
C GLU A 28 11.60 -16.51 -7.28
N ARG A 29 11.05 -16.17 -6.12
CA ARG A 29 9.59 -16.22 -5.86
C ARG A 29 9.03 -15.02 -5.12
N ASP A 30 9.86 -14.04 -4.81
CA ASP A 30 9.45 -12.85 -4.08
C ASP A 30 9.42 -11.65 -5.03
N TYR A 31 8.69 -10.63 -4.59
CA TYR A 31 8.61 -9.35 -5.27
C TYR A 31 8.87 -8.24 -4.27
N LYS A 32 9.33 -7.11 -4.77
CA LYS A 32 9.36 -5.84 -4.05
C LYS A 32 8.50 -4.82 -4.79
N ILE A 33 8.06 -3.81 -4.07
CA ILE A 33 7.34 -2.66 -4.64
C ILE A 33 8.31 -1.47 -4.63
N GLN A 34 8.39 -0.74 -5.73
CA GLN A 34 9.16 0.49 -5.84
C GLN A 34 8.24 1.64 -6.21
N PHE A 35 8.46 2.80 -5.60
CA PHE A 35 7.86 4.05 -6.03
C PHE A 35 8.91 4.89 -6.77
N CYS A 36 8.52 5.48 -7.89
CA CYS A 36 9.31 6.48 -8.61
C CYS A 36 8.47 7.71 -8.90
N GLY A 37 8.94 8.86 -8.43
CA GLY A 37 8.41 10.18 -8.74
C GLY A 37 8.64 10.54 -10.21
N TYR A 38 7.68 11.25 -10.80
CA TYR A 38 7.79 11.69 -12.20
C TYR A 38 8.83 12.80 -12.42
N ASP A 39 9.25 13.46 -11.35
CA ASP A 39 10.38 14.40 -11.37
C ASP A 39 11.73 13.72 -11.64
N GLY A 40 11.79 12.38 -11.62
CA GLY A 40 12.99 11.58 -11.80
C GLY A 40 14.00 11.69 -10.67
N MET A 41 13.70 12.47 -9.62
CA MET A 41 14.59 12.71 -8.50
C MET A 41 14.37 11.73 -7.35
N MET A 42 13.18 11.13 -7.28
CA MET A 42 12.80 10.23 -6.19
C MET A 42 12.46 8.84 -6.71
N CYS A 43 13.35 7.87 -6.53
CA CYS A 43 13.02 6.46 -6.68
C CYS A 43 13.46 5.71 -5.42
N GLY A 44 12.57 4.89 -4.87
CA GLY A 44 12.86 4.14 -3.66
C GLY A 44 12.02 2.88 -3.55
N ASP A 45 12.63 1.81 -3.06
CA ASP A 45 11.90 0.62 -2.69
C ASP A 45 11.00 0.94 -1.48
N VAL A 46 9.83 0.31 -1.45
CA VAL A 46 8.93 0.35 -0.31
C VAL A 46 9.46 -0.63 0.75
N GLY A 47 9.74 -0.12 1.95
CA GLY A 47 10.15 -0.86 3.13
C GLY A 47 9.12 -0.76 4.26
N ILE A 48 9.49 -1.28 5.43
CA ILE A 48 8.70 -1.19 6.66
C ILE A 48 9.46 -0.35 7.69
N HIS A 49 8.78 0.68 8.19
CA HIS A 49 9.16 1.41 9.40
C HIS A 49 8.21 0.99 10.52
N VAL A 50 8.73 0.75 11.73
CA VAL A 50 7.93 0.43 12.92
C VAL A 50 7.93 1.66 13.82
N ASP A 51 6.75 2.20 14.11
CA ASP A 51 6.64 3.35 15.01
C ASP A 51 6.73 2.94 16.49
N ASP A 52 6.69 3.93 17.38
CA ASP A 52 6.80 3.74 18.83
C ASP A 52 5.64 2.92 19.41
N ASP A 53 4.49 2.88 18.74
CA ASP A 53 3.33 2.06 19.10
C ASP A 53 3.40 0.63 18.54
N GLY A 54 4.49 0.29 17.82
CA GLY A 54 4.69 -1.02 17.19
C GLY A 54 3.93 -1.20 15.86
N VAL A 55 3.33 -0.13 15.31
CA VAL A 55 2.61 -0.17 14.04
C VAL A 55 3.60 -0.15 12.89
N ARG A 56 3.39 -1.07 11.93
CA ARG A 56 4.23 -1.24 10.75
C ARG A 56 3.71 -0.36 9.62
N HIS A 57 4.42 0.72 9.32
CA HIS A 57 4.14 1.63 8.22
C HIS A 57 4.91 1.23 6.96
N LEU A 58 4.24 1.28 5.81
CA LEU A 58 4.91 1.22 4.51
C LEU A 58 5.54 2.58 4.22
N VAL A 59 6.84 2.60 3.90
CA VAL A 59 7.57 3.83 3.60
C VAL A 59 8.51 3.64 2.40
N VAL A 60 8.65 4.66 1.56
CA VAL A 60 9.54 4.68 0.40
C VAL A 60 10.93 5.13 0.81
N GLY A 61 11.96 4.41 0.36
CA GLY A 61 13.37 4.79 0.57
C GLY A 61 13.88 4.50 1.99
N HIS A 62 13.33 3.48 2.65
CA HIS A 62 13.75 3.06 3.98
C HIS A 62 15.17 2.49 3.97
N VAL A 63 15.95 2.79 5.01
CA VAL A 63 17.34 2.32 5.15
C VAL A 63 17.46 0.81 5.42
N ASN A 64 16.43 0.20 6.02
CA ASN A 64 16.46 -1.24 6.36
C ASN A 64 16.00 -2.16 5.22
N GLY A 65 16.04 -1.67 3.97
CA GLY A 65 15.77 -2.47 2.78
C GLY A 65 14.30 -2.57 2.37
N SER A 66 14.07 -3.35 1.32
CA SER A 66 12.76 -3.53 0.67
C SER A 66 11.87 -4.51 1.45
N PHE A 67 10.57 -4.24 1.49
CA PHE A 67 9.57 -5.17 2.00
C PHE A 67 9.21 -6.20 0.91
N LEU A 68 9.56 -7.46 1.15
CA LEU A 68 9.30 -8.55 0.22
C LEU A 68 7.86 -9.05 0.35
N VAL A 69 7.19 -9.22 -0.79
CA VAL A 69 5.78 -9.59 -0.87
C VAL A 69 5.53 -10.73 -1.85
N LYS A 70 4.43 -11.44 -1.60
CA LYS A 70 3.82 -12.40 -2.54
C LYS A 70 2.38 -11.98 -2.78
N PHE A 71 1.92 -12.15 -4.02
CA PHE A 71 0.54 -11.83 -4.40
C PHE A 71 -0.31 -13.09 -4.40
N LYS A 72 -1.32 -13.13 -3.53
CA LYS A 72 -2.32 -14.18 -3.50
C LYS A 72 -3.60 -13.66 -4.14
N LYS A 73 -4.25 -14.47 -4.99
CA LYS A 73 -5.56 -14.14 -5.57
C LYS A 73 -6.56 -13.87 -4.43
N ALA A 74 -7.22 -12.72 -4.48
CA ALA A 74 -8.31 -12.41 -3.56
C ALA A 74 -9.46 -13.42 -3.77
N SER A 75 -9.95 -14.03 -2.69
CA SER A 75 -11.16 -14.85 -2.74
C SER A 75 -12.38 -13.93 -2.71
N THR A 76 -13.30 -14.09 -3.67
CA THR A 76 -14.56 -13.33 -3.75
C THR A 76 -15.60 -13.76 -2.72
N SER A 77 -15.18 -14.34 -1.59
CA SER A 77 -16.00 -14.33 -0.39
C SER A 77 -15.97 -12.88 0.09
N SER A 78 -17.01 -12.13 -0.23
CA SER A 78 -17.26 -10.82 0.36
C SER A 78 -16.89 -10.87 1.83
N THR A 79 -15.86 -10.13 2.24
CA THR A 79 -15.69 -9.78 3.64
C THR A 79 -16.79 -8.77 3.96
N SER A 80 -18.05 -9.24 4.00
CA SER A 80 -18.97 -8.71 4.99
C SER A 80 -18.35 -9.14 6.31
N ILE A 81 -17.62 -8.24 6.95
CA ILE A 81 -17.48 -8.30 8.39
C ILE A 81 -18.93 -8.32 8.88
N SER A 82 -19.41 -9.49 9.29
CA SER A 82 -20.67 -9.64 9.98
C SER A 82 -20.48 -9.04 11.37
N ASP A 83 -20.43 -7.71 11.43
CA ASP A 83 -20.63 -6.98 12.67
C ASP A 83 -22.09 -7.19 13.07
N GLY A 84 -22.27 -7.60 14.33
CA GLY A 84 -23.58 -7.84 14.91
C GLY A 84 -24.55 -6.70 14.62
N GLU A 85 -25.72 -7.10 14.13
CA GLU A 85 -26.98 -6.38 14.02
C GLU A 85 -27.01 -4.95 14.61
N ARG A 86 -26.85 -3.95 13.73
CA ARG A 86 -27.51 -2.64 13.93
C ARG A 86 -28.07 -2.11 12.62
N LYS A 87 -29.25 -2.64 12.33
CA LYS A 87 -30.28 -2.17 11.39
C LYS A 87 -30.26 -0.65 11.18
N ARG A 88 -29.86 -0.18 9.99
CA ARG A 88 -30.37 1.05 9.35
C ARG A 88 -30.24 0.90 7.82
N ASP A 89 -31.40 0.89 7.17
CA ASP A 89 -31.61 0.86 5.72
C ASP A 89 -30.86 2.00 5.00
N LEU A 90 -30.34 1.73 3.79
CA LEU A 90 -30.38 2.61 2.62
C LEU A 90 -29.77 1.94 1.36
N VAL A 91 -30.69 1.48 0.51
CA VAL A 91 -30.72 1.36 -0.97
C VAL A 91 -29.45 1.64 -1.81
N GLY A 92 -29.03 0.62 -2.57
CA GLY A 92 -28.81 0.73 -4.03
C GLY A 92 -27.39 0.99 -4.56
N GLY A 93 -26.85 0.05 -5.34
CA GLY A 93 -25.70 0.28 -6.22
C GLY A 93 -25.24 -0.99 -6.94
N VAL A 94 -25.80 -1.25 -8.13
CA VAL A 94 -25.30 -2.26 -9.09
C VAL A 94 -24.11 -1.64 -9.84
N SER A 95 -23.01 -2.38 -10.00
CA SER A 95 -21.94 -2.01 -10.95
C SER A 95 -21.59 -3.21 -11.83
N HIS A 96 -22.03 -3.16 -13.09
CA HIS A 96 -21.50 -3.97 -14.18
C HIS A 96 -20.19 -3.35 -14.66
N TYR A 97 -19.21 -4.18 -15.07
CA TYR A 97 -18.13 -3.75 -15.94
C TYR A 97 -18.26 -4.51 -17.27
N VAL A 98 -18.17 -3.74 -18.36
CA VAL A 98 -18.12 -4.19 -19.76
C VAL A 98 -16.74 -4.76 -20.06
#